data_AF-A0A401GRF2-F1
#
_entry.id   AF-A0A401GRF2-F1
#
_cell.length_a   1.000
_cell.length_b   1.000
_cell.length_c   1.000
_cell.angle_alpha   90.00
_cell.angle_beta   90.00
_cell.angle_gamma   90.00
#
_symmetry.space_group_name_H-M   'P 1'
#
loop_
_entity.id
_entity.type
_entity.pdbx_description
1 polymer ?
#
loop_
_entity_poly.entity_id
_entity_poly.type
_entity_poly.pdbx_seq_one_letter_code
_entity_poly.pdbx_strand_id
1 'polypeptide(L)'
;MWNVEMCYGPVIEVFEVEGSCECRLVIGYKMGGTSKFFSALSNLYHFYALYSMCKYIEQFSNGITIISLYLNPLPSALNAPTIKHSIFQVMKEASLLYCLPDNPFFYAEPGQNSGHAVQEATYAYCGWVFMQHFCNHLGPAYLALKNILDESNSSHMEVLNNIKHRFREETFMRESIAQVIHAHADLINLLPTLSYQRLQTQVPLSDEDLYDKIRKTVHNKHELQVLESFLIFNKCIQLPHVLKTNFYQLTKVALSFRLVPDFLPEVEYPKKPFGMFFIIGGEFRGFHIRFRDVVRGGIRIVMLRNSELGSSPRLCFEKYVDAVINLLIPGQSPRIKKCLIDLYGKPELLFFGPDEGTVDMMDWAALHTRARGAETWWKSFTMGKSTETLSGILHDQFGMTSLSIQQYVLGIYKQLGLREKDITKVQTGGPADGDLGSSDSDKTIAVIDSSGVLADPAGIDHEELI
;
A
#
# COMPACT_ATOMS: atom_id res chain seq x y z
N MET A 1 4.79 -23.64 -14.42
CA MET A 1 4.95 -22.31 -15.06
C MET A 1 3.79 -21.76 -15.90
N TRP A 2 2.80 -22.56 -16.32
CA TRP A 2 1.65 -22.10 -17.14
C TRP A 2 0.84 -20.89 -16.60
N ASN A 3 1.03 -20.52 -15.32
CA ASN A 3 0.27 -19.44 -14.66
C ASN A 3 0.99 -18.07 -14.66
N VAL A 4 2.18 -17.92 -15.26
CA VAL A 4 2.93 -16.64 -15.26
C VAL A 4 2.16 -15.56 -16.04
N GLU A 5 1.47 -15.92 -17.10
CA GLU A 5 0.67 -14.97 -17.91
C GLU A 5 -0.50 -14.37 -17.11
N MET A 6 -1.10 -15.19 -16.25
CA MET A 6 -2.28 -14.82 -15.45
C MET A 6 -1.94 -14.12 -14.11
N CYS A 7 -0.66 -14.11 -13.71
CA CYS A 7 -0.21 -13.51 -12.45
C CYS A 7 0.60 -12.22 -12.69
N TYR A 8 0.44 -11.23 -11.81
CA TYR A 8 1.31 -10.03 -11.80
C TYR A 8 2.58 -10.22 -10.95
N GLY A 9 2.52 -11.12 -9.96
CA GLY A 9 3.67 -11.52 -9.15
C GLY A 9 4.55 -12.58 -9.82
N PRO A 10 5.75 -12.85 -9.27
CA PRO A 10 6.65 -13.83 -9.82
C PRO A 10 6.14 -15.24 -9.50
N VAL A 11 6.25 -16.15 -10.46
CA VAL A 11 6.04 -17.59 -10.24
C VAL A 11 7.39 -18.21 -9.99
N ILE A 12 7.56 -18.79 -8.81
CA ILE A 12 8.83 -19.37 -8.37
C ILE A 12 8.62 -20.86 -8.13
N GLU A 13 9.38 -21.68 -8.84
CA GLU A 13 9.36 -23.15 -8.73
C GLU A 13 10.78 -23.66 -8.45
N VAL A 14 10.88 -24.67 -7.59
CA VAL A 14 12.15 -25.34 -7.25
C VAL A 14 12.08 -26.77 -7.73
N PHE A 15 13.13 -27.21 -8.43
CA PHE A 15 13.29 -28.58 -8.90
C PHE A 15 14.57 -29.16 -8.32
N GLU A 16 14.49 -30.38 -7.78
CA GLU A 16 15.68 -31.15 -7.40
C GLU A 16 16.23 -31.82 -8.67
N VAL A 17 17.54 -31.74 -8.89
CA VAL A 17 18.19 -32.40 -10.04
C VAL A 17 18.45 -33.86 -9.67
N GLU A 18 17.91 -34.80 -10.44
CA GLU A 18 18.06 -36.23 -10.16
C GLU A 18 19.54 -36.63 -10.16
N GLY A 19 20.00 -37.21 -9.04
CA GLY A 19 21.37 -37.73 -8.90
C GLY A 19 22.41 -36.71 -8.41
N SER A 20 22.03 -35.47 -8.07
CA SER A 20 22.95 -34.49 -7.48
C SER A 20 22.35 -33.78 -6.26
N CYS A 21 23.20 -33.13 -5.46
CA CYS A 21 22.75 -32.22 -4.40
C CYS A 21 22.34 -30.84 -4.95
N GLU A 22 22.30 -30.67 -6.28
CA GLU A 22 21.99 -29.40 -6.92
C GLU A 22 20.48 -29.17 -6.97
N CYS A 23 20.09 -27.91 -6.79
CA CYS A 23 18.71 -27.51 -6.94
C CYS A 23 18.58 -26.41 -8.00
N ARG A 24 17.60 -26.58 -8.88
CA ARG A 24 17.24 -25.61 -9.91
C ARG A 24 16.09 -24.74 -9.41
N LEU A 25 16.36 -23.45 -9.21
CA LEU A 25 15.37 -22.43 -8.91
C LEU A 25 14.96 -21.75 -10.22
N VAL A 26 13.68 -21.82 -10.57
CA VAL A 26 13.14 -21.22 -11.79
C VAL A 26 12.15 -20.12 -11.41
N ILE A 27 12.39 -18.90 -11.89
CA ILE A 27 11.58 -17.71 -11.60
C ILE A 27 11.04 -17.16 -12.91
N GLY A 28 9.73 -17.10 -13.08
CA GLY A 28 9.05 -16.50 -14.23
C GLY A 28 8.30 -15.24 -13.83
N TYR A 29 8.49 -14.14 -14.57
CA TYR A 29 7.79 -12.87 -14.34
C TYR A 29 7.64 -12.04 -15.62
N LYS A 30 6.74 -11.05 -15.61
CA LYS A 30 6.49 -10.15 -16.75
C LYS A 30 7.62 -9.13 -16.90
N MET A 31 8.10 -8.91 -18.12
CA MET A 31 9.10 -7.89 -18.44
C MET A 31 8.64 -6.51 -17.97
N GLY A 32 9.55 -5.73 -17.38
CA GLY A 32 9.22 -4.43 -16.77
C GLY A 32 8.49 -4.51 -15.42
N GLY A 33 8.20 -5.72 -14.90
CA GLY A 33 7.50 -5.89 -13.62
C GLY A 33 8.32 -5.47 -12.38
N THR A 34 9.66 -5.50 -12.47
CA THR A 34 10.60 -5.18 -11.38
C THR A 34 11.91 -4.62 -11.96
N SER A 35 12.60 -3.77 -11.20
CA SER A 35 13.95 -3.28 -11.49
C SER A 35 14.99 -4.04 -10.64
N LYS A 36 16.28 -4.03 -11.03
CA LYS A 36 17.44 -4.54 -10.24
C LYS A 36 17.34 -5.97 -9.69
N PHE A 37 16.38 -6.76 -10.16
CA PHE A 37 16.02 -8.04 -9.55
C PHE A 37 17.13 -9.09 -9.65
N PHE A 38 17.82 -9.17 -10.79
CA PHE A 38 18.88 -10.14 -11.01
C PHE A 38 20.11 -9.92 -10.12
N SER A 39 20.51 -8.66 -9.89
CA SER A 39 21.60 -8.33 -8.98
C SER A 39 21.20 -8.61 -7.53
N ALA A 40 19.98 -8.25 -7.14
CA ALA A 40 19.45 -8.54 -5.81
C ALA A 40 19.36 -10.05 -5.52
N LEU A 41 18.90 -10.86 -6.48
CA LEU A 41 18.91 -12.32 -6.38
C LEU A 41 20.32 -12.88 -6.13
N SER A 42 21.32 -12.27 -6.77
CA SER A 42 22.71 -12.67 -6.57
C SER A 42 23.18 -12.45 -5.14
N ASN A 43 22.85 -11.30 -4.54
CA ASN A 43 23.17 -11.04 -3.13
C ASN A 43 22.42 -11.98 -2.19
N LEU A 44 21.15 -12.28 -2.49
CA LEU A 44 20.30 -13.14 -1.67
C LEU A 44 20.82 -14.57 -1.52
N TYR A 45 21.17 -15.25 -2.62
CA TYR A 45 21.64 -16.63 -2.49
C TYR A 45 23.04 -16.70 -1.85
N HIS A 46 23.91 -15.69 -2.05
CA HIS A 46 25.21 -15.61 -1.36
C HIS A 46 25.05 -15.40 0.15
N PHE A 47 24.07 -14.59 0.58
CA PHE A 47 23.75 -14.40 1.99
C PHE A 47 23.42 -15.73 2.70
N TYR A 48 22.75 -16.65 2.00
CA TYR A 48 22.44 -17.99 2.50
C TYR A 48 23.54 -19.04 2.26
N ALA A 49 24.78 -18.60 2.00
CA ALA A 49 25.92 -19.45 1.71
C ALA A 49 25.66 -20.44 0.54
N LEU A 50 24.94 -20.00 -0.48
CA LEU A 50 24.81 -20.70 -1.76
C LEU A 50 25.63 -19.97 -2.82
N TYR A 51 26.05 -20.71 -3.85
CA TYR A 51 26.59 -20.15 -5.08
C TYR A 51 25.86 -20.73 -6.28
N SER A 52 25.89 -20.03 -7.41
CA SER A 52 25.26 -20.48 -8.63
C SER A 52 26.32 -21.01 -9.60
N MET A 53 26.17 -22.26 -10.07
CA MET A 53 27.06 -22.83 -11.09
C MET A 53 26.76 -22.27 -12.48
N CYS A 54 25.47 -22.15 -12.80
CA CYS A 54 25.00 -21.66 -14.08
C CYS A 54 23.74 -20.79 -13.88
N LYS A 55 23.64 -19.71 -14.66
CA LYS A 55 22.51 -18.79 -14.69
C LYS A 55 22.03 -18.66 -16.13
N TYR A 56 20.74 -18.92 -16.36
CA TYR A 56 20.11 -18.73 -17.66
C TYR A 56 19.01 -17.68 -17.52
N ILE A 57 18.97 -16.75 -18.47
CA ILE A 57 17.90 -15.76 -18.60
C ILE A 57 17.33 -15.94 -19.99
N GLU A 58 16.06 -16.31 -20.05
CA GLU A 58 15.32 -16.49 -21.30
C GLU A 58 14.23 -15.41 -21.35
N GLN A 59 14.23 -14.63 -22.44
CA GLN A 59 13.21 -13.62 -22.71
C GLN A 59 12.36 -14.11 -23.87
N PHE A 60 11.05 -14.15 -23.66
CA PHE A 60 10.09 -14.64 -24.63
C PHE A 60 9.37 -13.46 -25.29
N SER A 61 8.95 -13.65 -26.54
CA SER A 61 8.23 -12.62 -27.33
C SER A 61 6.88 -12.21 -26.74
N ASN A 62 6.29 -13.03 -25.87
CA ASN A 62 5.08 -12.71 -25.11
C ASN A 62 5.35 -11.80 -23.89
N GLY A 63 6.56 -11.27 -23.74
CA GLY A 63 6.91 -10.34 -22.66
C GLY A 63 7.18 -11.01 -21.32
N ILE A 64 7.48 -12.31 -21.30
CA ILE A 64 7.87 -13.05 -20.09
C ILE A 64 9.38 -13.22 -20.04
N THR A 65 9.95 -13.03 -18.85
CA THR A 65 11.33 -13.39 -18.52
C THR A 65 11.34 -14.60 -17.61
N ILE A 66 12.10 -15.63 -17.97
CA ILE A 66 12.37 -16.80 -17.13
C ILE A 66 13.84 -16.78 -16.72
N ILE A 67 14.10 -16.84 -15.41
CA ILE A 67 15.43 -16.98 -14.84
C ILE A 67 15.55 -18.41 -14.30
N SER A 68 16.53 -19.17 -14.76
CA SER A 68 16.92 -20.46 -14.17
C SER A 68 18.26 -20.32 -13.46
N LEU A 69 18.27 -20.58 -12.15
CA LEU A 69 19.45 -20.56 -11.31
C LEU A 69 19.73 -21.99 -10.80
N TYR A 70 20.93 -22.48 -11.07
CA TYR A 70 21.42 -23.75 -10.53
C TYR A 70 22.25 -23.46 -9.29
N LEU A 71 21.71 -23.82 -8.11
CA LEU A 71 22.25 -23.44 -6.81
C LEU A 71 22.91 -24.63 -6.10
N ASN A 72 24.10 -24.40 -5.57
CA ASN A 72 24.89 -25.35 -4.81
C ASN A 72 25.39 -24.71 -3.49
N PRO A 73 25.63 -25.51 -2.44
CA PRO A 73 26.09 -24.99 -1.16
C PRO A 73 27.57 -24.62 -1.24
N LEU A 74 27.97 -23.52 -0.61
CA LEU A 74 29.38 -23.13 -0.54
C LEU A 74 30.22 -24.19 0.22
N PRO A 75 31.37 -24.65 -0.32
CA PRO A 75 32.15 -25.74 0.25
C PRO A 75 32.65 -25.52 1.70
N SER A 76 32.70 -24.27 2.15
CA SER A 76 33.35 -23.87 3.42
C SER A 76 32.38 -23.60 4.57
N ALA A 77 31.07 -23.81 4.39
CA ALA A 77 30.07 -23.43 5.38
C ALA A 77 29.81 -24.55 6.42
N LEU A 78 30.70 -24.67 7.41
CA LEU A 78 30.64 -25.68 8.50
C LEU A 78 29.38 -25.61 9.39
N ASN A 79 28.63 -24.49 9.37
CA ASN A 79 27.43 -24.25 10.18
C ASN A 79 26.21 -23.81 9.35
N ALA A 80 26.19 -24.04 8.03
CA ALA A 80 25.04 -23.63 7.21
C ALA A 80 23.80 -24.51 7.47
N PRO A 81 22.59 -23.93 7.45
CA PRO A 81 21.37 -24.72 7.44
C PRO A 81 21.35 -25.68 6.25
N THR A 82 20.62 -26.80 6.38
CA THR A 82 20.53 -27.79 5.29
C THR A 82 20.17 -27.10 3.97
N ILE A 83 20.75 -27.54 2.86
CA ILE A 83 20.56 -26.93 1.54
C ILE A 83 19.08 -26.68 1.19
N LYS A 84 18.18 -27.62 1.55
CA LYS A 84 16.73 -27.50 1.33
C LYS A 84 16.12 -26.32 2.11
N HIS A 85 16.54 -26.09 3.34
CA HIS A 85 16.10 -24.94 4.14
C HIS A 85 16.59 -23.62 3.56
N SER A 86 17.86 -23.54 3.13
CA SER A 86 18.42 -22.34 2.50
C SER A 86 17.68 -21.98 1.21
N ILE A 87 17.46 -22.96 0.33
CA ILE A 87 16.73 -22.74 -0.94
C ILE A 87 15.29 -22.31 -0.67
N PHE A 88 14.62 -22.91 0.31
CA PHE A 88 13.26 -22.54 0.67
C PHE A 88 13.18 -21.10 1.23
N GLN A 89 14.23 -20.59 1.88
CA GLN A 89 14.29 -19.19 2.28
C GLN A 89 14.58 -18.27 1.09
N VAL A 90 15.54 -18.61 0.23
CA VAL A 90 15.81 -17.87 -1.02
C VAL A 90 14.54 -17.76 -1.86
N MET A 91 13.76 -18.83 -1.98
CA MET A 91 12.49 -18.82 -2.71
C MET A 91 11.48 -17.81 -2.12
N LYS A 92 11.36 -17.72 -0.79
CA LYS A 92 10.45 -16.74 -0.16
C LYS A 92 10.94 -15.31 -0.30
N GLU A 93 12.23 -15.10 -0.13
CA GLU A 93 12.83 -13.76 -0.17
C GLU A 93 12.95 -13.21 -1.58
N ALA A 94 13.12 -14.07 -2.58
CA ALA A 94 13.03 -13.69 -3.99
C ALA A 94 11.68 -13.04 -4.32
N SER A 95 10.57 -13.51 -3.73
CA SER A 95 9.26 -12.87 -3.88
C SER A 95 9.23 -11.44 -3.31
N LEU A 96 9.89 -11.21 -2.16
CA LEU A 96 9.95 -9.90 -1.52
C LEU A 96 10.82 -8.90 -2.30
N LEU A 97 11.95 -9.38 -2.85
CA LEU A 97 12.80 -8.59 -3.74
C LEU A 97 12.03 -8.11 -4.98
N TYR A 98 11.14 -8.95 -5.53
CA TYR A 98 10.30 -8.57 -6.66
C TYR A 98 9.26 -7.50 -6.27
N CYS A 99 8.68 -7.58 -5.07
CA CYS A 99 7.66 -6.64 -4.63
C CYS A 99 8.21 -5.22 -4.40
N LEU A 100 9.42 -5.11 -3.85
CA LEU A 100 10.02 -3.85 -3.39
C LEU A 100 11.46 -3.68 -3.92
N PRO A 101 11.69 -3.58 -5.24
CA PRO A 101 13.03 -3.59 -5.81
C PRO A 101 13.92 -2.40 -5.39
N ASP A 102 13.31 -1.25 -5.10
CA ASP A 102 14.01 -0.02 -4.70
C ASP A 102 14.03 0.17 -3.17
N ASN A 103 13.96 -0.92 -2.41
CA ASN A 103 14.09 -0.87 -0.95
C ASN A 103 15.54 -0.50 -0.55
N PRO A 104 15.78 0.64 0.12
CA PRO A 104 17.12 1.05 0.54
C PRO A 104 17.75 0.08 1.54
N PHE A 105 16.94 -0.65 2.33
CA PHE A 105 17.44 -1.55 3.37
C PHE A 105 17.99 -2.89 2.83
N PHE A 106 17.86 -3.17 1.51
CA PHE A 106 18.43 -4.39 0.91
C PHE A 106 19.94 -4.34 0.69
N TYR A 107 20.52 -3.14 0.65
CA TYR A 107 21.94 -2.94 0.42
C TYR A 107 22.54 -2.33 1.68
N ALA A 108 23.48 -3.04 2.31
CA ALA A 108 24.24 -2.46 3.42
C ALA A 108 25.14 -1.33 2.88
N GLU A 109 25.28 -0.24 3.64
CA GLU A 109 26.29 0.77 3.33
C GLU A 109 27.69 0.16 3.36
N PRO A 110 28.61 0.58 2.47
CA PRO A 110 29.96 0.05 2.43
C PRO A 110 30.67 0.33 3.77
N GLY A 111 30.88 -0.72 4.57
CA GLY A 111 31.55 -0.65 5.88
C GLY A 111 30.83 -1.36 7.03
N GLN A 112 29.56 -1.71 6.88
CA GLN A 112 28.83 -2.52 7.87
C GLN A 112 28.80 -4.00 7.46
N ASN A 113 29.33 -4.87 8.32
CA ASN A 113 29.47 -6.32 8.08
C ASN A 113 28.18 -7.13 8.29
N SER A 114 27.05 -6.50 8.65
CA SER A 114 25.78 -7.16 8.91
C SER A 114 24.72 -6.69 7.93
N GLY A 115 24.64 -7.33 6.75
CA GLY A 115 23.46 -7.19 5.91
C GLY A 115 22.23 -7.74 6.63
N HIS A 116 21.12 -7.02 6.61
CA HIS A 116 19.83 -7.53 7.08
C HIS A 116 19.34 -8.65 6.17
N ALA A 117 18.66 -9.66 6.72
CA ALA A 117 17.95 -10.63 5.88
C ALA A 117 16.89 -9.88 5.05
N VAL A 118 16.61 -10.32 3.82
CA VAL A 118 15.65 -9.61 2.94
C VAL A 118 14.28 -9.49 3.60
N GLN A 119 13.86 -10.49 4.38
CA GLN A 119 12.63 -10.43 5.17
C GLN A 119 12.64 -9.28 6.19
N GLU A 120 13.73 -9.10 6.94
CA GLU A 120 13.90 -8.03 7.93
C GLU A 120 13.95 -6.66 7.25
N ALA A 121 14.73 -6.54 6.17
CA ALA A 121 14.82 -5.30 5.39
C ALA A 121 13.48 -4.90 4.76
N THR A 122 12.71 -5.88 4.28
CA THR A 122 11.35 -5.64 3.76
C THR A 122 10.42 -5.19 4.88
N TYR A 123 10.54 -5.81 6.05
CA TYR A 123 9.74 -5.47 7.22
C TYR A 123 10.05 -4.05 7.72
N ALA A 124 11.34 -3.72 7.86
CA ALA A 124 11.83 -2.39 8.20
C ALA A 124 11.32 -1.33 7.21
N TYR A 125 11.32 -1.64 5.91
CA TYR A 125 10.75 -0.75 4.89
C TYR A 125 9.25 -0.51 5.09
N CYS A 126 8.48 -1.55 5.39
CA CYS A 126 7.04 -1.39 5.63
C CYS A 126 6.78 -0.51 6.85
N GLY A 127 7.56 -0.70 7.93
CA GLY A 127 7.48 0.15 9.12
C GLY A 127 7.91 1.59 8.84
N TRP A 128 8.98 1.79 8.08
CA TRP A 128 9.45 3.09 7.64
C TRP A 128 8.36 3.86 6.88
N VAL A 129 7.68 3.21 5.91
CA VAL A 129 6.57 3.82 5.18
C VAL A 129 5.38 4.07 6.09
N PHE A 130 5.03 3.14 6.99
CA PHE A 130 3.93 3.33 7.93
C PHE A 130 4.16 4.54 8.84
N MET A 131 5.35 4.65 9.43
CA MET A 131 5.74 5.73 10.34
C MET A 131 5.71 7.09 9.65
N GLN A 132 6.14 7.15 8.39
CA GLN A 132 6.04 8.36 7.58
C GLN A 132 4.59 8.91 7.49
N HIS A 133 3.57 8.05 7.59
CA HIS A 133 2.16 8.47 7.49
C HIS A 133 1.45 8.53 8.85
N PHE A 134 1.88 7.72 9.83
CA PHE A 134 1.14 7.50 11.09
C PHE A 134 1.91 7.78 12.38
N CYS A 135 3.17 8.24 12.34
CA CYS A 135 3.82 8.76 13.54
C CYS A 135 2.89 9.78 14.22
N ASN A 136 2.79 9.79 15.55
CA ASN A 136 1.93 10.76 16.22
C ASN A 136 2.63 12.13 16.22
N HIS A 137 2.06 13.09 15.48
CA HIS A 137 2.65 14.43 15.29
C HIS A 137 2.13 15.42 16.33
N LEU A 138 1.00 15.12 16.98
CA LEU A 138 0.34 16.03 17.90
C LEU A 138 0.79 15.69 19.33
N GLY A 139 1.85 16.37 19.75
CA GLY A 139 2.40 16.23 21.10
C GLY A 139 1.42 16.68 22.20
N PRO A 140 1.79 16.48 23.49
CA PRO A 140 0.95 16.86 24.63
C PRO A 140 0.59 18.35 24.68
N ALA A 141 1.39 19.21 24.03
CA ALA A 141 1.09 20.63 23.89
C ALA A 141 -0.19 20.90 23.08
N TYR A 142 -0.43 20.15 21.99
CA TYR A 142 -1.66 20.26 21.20
C TYR A 142 -2.88 19.82 22.02
N LEU A 143 -2.74 18.74 22.79
CA LEU A 143 -3.80 18.26 23.69
C LEU A 143 -4.15 19.29 24.77
N ALA A 144 -3.15 19.92 25.36
CA ALA A 144 -3.36 20.99 26.34
C ALA A 144 -4.08 22.19 25.71
N LEU A 145 -3.68 22.62 24.51
CA LEU A 145 -4.34 23.69 23.75
C LEU A 145 -5.80 23.35 23.42
N LYS A 146 -6.06 22.13 22.95
CA LYS A 146 -7.40 21.64 22.64
C LYS A 146 -8.32 21.68 23.86
N ASN A 147 -7.82 21.30 25.04
CA ASN A 147 -8.62 21.31 26.27
C ASN A 147 -8.94 22.73 26.78
N ILE A 148 -8.20 23.74 26.35
CA ILE A 148 -8.41 25.14 26.74
C ILE A 148 -9.36 25.85 25.76
N LEU A 149 -9.32 25.47 24.49
CA LEU A 149 -10.06 26.13 23.42
C LEU A 149 -11.46 25.52 23.24
N ASP A 150 -12.46 26.39 23.12
CA ASP A 150 -13.84 26.01 22.87
C ASP A 150 -14.08 25.59 21.41
N GLU A 151 -14.43 24.30 21.19
CA GLU A 151 -14.72 23.73 19.87
C GLU A 151 -15.99 24.30 19.21
N SER A 152 -16.88 24.95 19.99
CA SER A 152 -18.07 25.59 19.45
C SER A 152 -17.79 26.94 18.78
N ASN A 153 -16.60 27.52 19.02
CA ASN A 153 -16.19 28.80 18.46
C ASN A 153 -15.39 28.61 17.16
N SER A 154 -15.88 29.20 16.07
CA SER A 154 -15.27 29.07 14.74
C SER A 154 -13.84 29.60 14.67
N SER A 155 -13.51 30.67 15.40
CA SER A 155 -12.16 31.26 15.37
C SER A 155 -11.14 30.38 16.11
N HIS A 156 -11.53 29.79 17.23
CA HIS A 156 -10.69 28.87 17.99
C HIS A 156 -10.42 27.58 17.22
N MET A 157 -11.44 27.06 16.53
CA MET A 157 -11.32 25.90 15.65
C MET A 157 -10.38 26.16 14.46
N GLU A 158 -10.43 27.34 13.87
CA GLU A 158 -9.52 27.73 12.78
C GLU A 158 -8.06 27.78 13.26
N VAL A 159 -7.80 28.38 14.42
CA VAL A 159 -6.45 28.43 15.03
C VAL A 159 -5.94 27.03 15.34
N LEU A 160 -6.77 26.16 15.92
CA LEU A 160 -6.42 24.75 16.18
C LEU A 160 -6.09 24.00 14.89
N ASN A 161 -6.85 24.20 13.82
CA ASN A 161 -6.60 23.58 12.52
C ASN A 161 -5.29 24.08 11.90
N ASN A 162 -5.02 25.39 11.95
CA ASN A 162 -3.79 25.97 11.43
C ASN A 162 -2.54 25.46 12.17
N ILE A 163 -2.63 25.36 13.51
CA ILE A 163 -1.56 24.78 14.33
C ILE A 163 -1.36 23.30 14.02
N LYS A 164 -2.45 22.55 13.86
CA LYS A 164 -2.42 21.13 13.47
C LYS A 164 -1.75 20.95 12.10
N HIS A 165 -2.05 21.81 11.13
CA HIS A 165 -1.39 21.80 9.82
C HIS A 165 0.10 22.08 9.92
N ARG A 166 0.52 23.11 10.67
CA ARG A 166 1.94 23.42 10.89
C ARG A 166 2.73 22.28 11.52
N PHE A 167 2.21 21.65 12.57
CA PHE A 167 2.90 20.52 13.21
C PHE A 167 2.98 19.28 12.30
N ARG A 168 2.10 19.17 11.29
CA ARG A 168 2.20 18.13 10.26
C ARG A 168 3.20 18.49 9.16
N GLU A 169 3.43 19.77 8.87
CA GLU A 169 4.40 20.25 7.88
C GLU A 169 5.85 20.21 8.38
N GLU A 170 6.10 20.35 9.70
CA GLU A 170 7.42 20.16 10.35
C GLU A 170 7.86 18.67 10.42
N THR A 171 7.46 17.88 9.43
CA THR A 171 7.54 16.42 9.33
C THR A 171 8.91 15.81 9.66
N PHE A 172 8.86 14.62 10.28
CA PHE A 172 9.94 13.65 10.27
C PHE A 172 10.40 13.40 8.83
N MET A 173 11.59 13.87 8.48
CA MET A 173 12.14 13.60 7.15
C MET A 173 12.38 12.10 6.99
N ARG A 174 12.04 11.57 5.81
CA ARG A 174 12.23 10.15 5.45
C ARG A 174 13.64 9.65 5.76
N GLU A 175 14.63 10.49 5.50
CA GLU A 175 16.04 10.23 5.77
C GLU A 175 16.33 10.08 7.26
N SER A 176 15.73 10.94 8.09
CA SER A 176 15.91 10.87 9.54
C SER A 176 15.38 9.55 10.10
N ILE A 177 14.18 9.11 9.67
CA ILE A 177 13.63 7.82 10.10
C ILE A 177 14.53 6.67 9.66
N ALA A 178 15.06 6.71 8.43
CA ALA A 178 15.97 5.68 7.92
C ALA A 178 17.28 5.63 8.72
N GLN A 179 17.86 6.78 9.08
CA GLN A 179 19.05 6.87 9.91
C GLN A 179 18.82 6.24 11.30
N VAL A 180 17.68 6.48 11.93
CA VAL A 180 17.33 5.85 13.22
C VAL A 180 17.22 4.33 13.06
N ILE A 181 16.61 3.85 11.98
CA ILE A 181 16.50 2.41 11.67
C ILE A 181 17.88 1.77 11.53
N HIS A 182 18.81 2.42 10.81
CA HIS A 182 20.18 1.92 10.65
C HIS A 182 20.99 2.00 11.95
N ALA A 183 20.85 3.08 12.73
CA ALA A 183 21.56 3.26 14.00
C ALA A 183 21.14 2.23 15.05
N HIS A 184 19.87 1.79 15.03
CA HIS A 184 19.29 0.86 15.99
C HIS A 184 18.88 -0.47 15.34
N ALA A 185 19.63 -0.92 14.34
CA ALA A 185 19.43 -2.17 13.62
C ALA A 185 19.27 -3.39 14.55
N ASP A 186 20.03 -3.44 15.64
CA ASP A 186 19.97 -4.51 16.63
C ASP A 186 18.60 -4.61 17.33
N LEU A 187 17.96 -3.47 17.61
CA LEU A 187 16.62 -3.44 18.21
C LEU A 187 15.55 -3.87 17.20
N ILE A 188 15.78 -3.60 15.92
CA ILE A 188 14.89 -4.01 14.83
C ILE A 188 14.97 -5.52 14.57
N ASN A 189 16.16 -6.09 14.68
CA ASN A 189 16.40 -7.53 14.52
C ASN A 189 15.91 -8.36 15.72
N LEU A 190 15.81 -7.76 16.91
CA LEU A 190 15.28 -8.41 18.13
C LEU A 190 13.76 -8.59 18.13
N LEU A 191 13.07 -7.86 17.26
CA LEU A 191 11.64 -8.04 17.05
C LEU A 191 11.40 -9.38 16.34
N PRO A 192 10.34 -10.11 16.68
CA PRO A 192 10.08 -11.42 16.09
C PRO A 192 9.72 -11.33 14.60
N THR A 193 10.72 -11.15 13.77
CA THR A 193 10.67 -11.47 12.35
C THR A 193 10.92 -12.97 12.22
N LEU A 194 9.89 -13.69 11.77
CA LEU A 194 9.80 -15.15 11.72
C LEU A 194 10.84 -15.86 10.81
N SER A 195 11.79 -15.12 10.21
CA SER A 195 12.90 -15.61 9.38
C SER A 195 14.09 -16.08 10.20
N TYR A 196 14.64 -15.21 11.06
CA TYR A 196 15.92 -15.44 11.73
C TYR A 196 15.75 -16.27 13.02
N GLN A 197 14.64 -16.08 13.73
CA GLN A 197 14.28 -16.85 14.94
C GLN A 197 13.97 -18.33 14.68
N ARG A 198 13.80 -18.76 13.42
CA ARG A 198 13.69 -20.20 13.11
C ARG A 198 15.05 -20.89 13.01
N LEU A 199 16.12 -20.13 12.86
CA LEU A 199 17.49 -20.65 12.77
C LEU A 199 18.27 -20.47 14.08
N GLN A 200 17.90 -19.48 14.91
CA GLN A 200 18.43 -19.32 16.26
C GLN A 200 17.30 -19.42 17.29
N THR A 201 17.44 -20.38 18.21
CA THR A 201 16.58 -20.64 19.38
C THR A 201 16.64 -19.50 20.41
N GLN A 202 16.36 -18.26 20.02
CA GLN A 202 16.18 -17.17 20.97
C GLN A 202 14.69 -16.97 21.25
N VAL A 203 14.33 -17.00 22.53
CA VAL A 203 12.97 -16.73 22.99
C VAL A 203 12.63 -15.26 22.67
N PRO A 204 11.51 -14.97 22.00
CA PRO A 204 11.11 -13.59 21.73
C PRO A 204 10.89 -12.85 23.06
N LEU A 205 11.48 -11.65 23.17
CA LEU A 205 11.23 -10.73 24.28
C LEU A 205 9.75 -10.31 24.28
N SER A 206 9.18 -10.08 25.45
CA SER A 206 7.82 -9.52 25.53
C SER A 206 7.79 -8.07 25.07
N ASP A 207 6.62 -7.58 24.67
CA ASP A 207 6.42 -6.17 24.27
C ASP A 207 6.85 -5.18 25.36
N GLU A 208 6.61 -5.53 26.63
CA GLU A 208 6.99 -4.74 27.81
C GLU A 208 8.52 -4.68 27.95
N ASP A 209 9.19 -5.83 27.85
CA ASP A 209 10.66 -5.90 27.95
C ASP A 209 11.33 -5.13 26.81
N LEU A 210 10.75 -5.16 25.61
CA LEU A 210 11.28 -4.45 24.47
C LEU A 210 11.08 -2.94 24.60
N TYR A 211 9.93 -2.51 25.12
CA TYR A 211 9.66 -1.11 25.44
C TYR A 211 10.65 -0.57 26.47
N ASP A 212 10.89 -1.33 27.54
CA ASP A 212 11.86 -0.99 28.57
C ASP A 212 13.30 -0.95 28.03
N LYS A 213 13.65 -1.87 27.12
CA LYS A 213 14.95 -1.87 26.47
C LYS A 213 15.14 -0.63 25.60
N ILE A 214 14.15 -0.26 24.79
CA ILE A 214 14.20 0.95 23.95
C ILE A 214 14.36 2.21 24.81
N ARG A 215 13.60 2.35 25.90
CA ARG A 215 13.72 3.50 26.83
C ARG A 215 15.08 3.58 27.54
N LYS A 216 15.71 2.44 27.81
CA LYS A 216 17.05 2.38 28.44
C LYS A 216 18.17 2.68 27.45
N THR A 217 18.03 2.27 26.19
CA THR A 217 19.06 2.42 25.15
C THR A 217 19.01 3.78 24.47
N VAL A 218 17.83 4.38 24.30
CA VAL A 218 17.65 5.60 23.51
C VAL A 218 17.32 6.78 24.42
N HIS A 219 18.22 7.77 24.44
CA HIS A 219 18.07 8.99 25.23
C HIS A 219 17.48 10.16 24.44
N ASN A 220 17.54 10.10 23.11
CA ASN A 220 17.00 11.12 22.24
C ASN A 220 15.48 10.95 22.08
N LYS A 221 14.71 12.00 22.39
CA LYS A 221 13.24 11.99 22.29
C LYS A 221 12.74 11.69 20.87
N HIS A 222 13.46 12.18 19.86
CA HIS A 222 13.10 11.97 18.46
C HIS A 222 13.24 10.50 18.05
N GLU A 223 14.40 9.89 18.34
CA GLU A 223 14.64 8.46 18.09
C GLU A 223 13.69 7.57 18.89
N LEU A 224 13.38 7.97 20.13
CA LEU A 224 12.42 7.24 20.96
C LEU A 224 11.03 7.21 20.31
N GLN A 225 10.50 8.34 19.83
CA GLN A 225 9.20 8.40 19.15
C GLN A 225 9.16 7.54 17.88
N VAL A 226 10.26 7.52 17.13
CA VAL A 226 10.44 6.67 15.94
C VAL A 226 10.38 5.19 16.35
N LEU A 227 11.16 4.76 17.33
CA LEU A 227 11.15 3.37 17.80
C LEU A 227 9.84 2.97 18.47
N GLU A 228 9.18 3.87 19.20
CA GLU A 228 7.84 3.64 19.77
C GLU A 228 6.79 3.46 18.66
N SER A 229 6.88 4.25 17.59
CA SER A 229 6.00 4.09 16.43
C SER A 229 6.29 2.78 15.68
N PHE A 230 7.55 2.34 15.64
CA PHE A 230 7.91 1.03 15.14
C PHE A 230 7.36 -0.09 16.01
N LEU A 231 7.39 0.05 17.34
CA LEU A 231 6.70 -0.87 18.26
C LEU A 231 5.19 -0.88 18.06
N ILE A 232 4.56 0.26 17.80
CA ILE A 232 3.14 0.32 17.46
C ILE A 232 2.88 -0.44 16.17
N PHE A 233 3.71 -0.24 15.14
CA PHE A 233 3.63 -1.01 13.90
C PHE A 233 3.81 -2.51 14.17
N ASN A 234 4.75 -2.88 15.04
CA ASN A 234 4.93 -4.26 15.47
C ASN A 234 3.74 -4.79 16.24
N LYS A 235 3.12 -4.03 17.14
CA LYS A 235 1.89 -4.44 17.84
C LYS A 235 0.75 -4.59 16.85
N CYS A 236 0.67 -3.71 15.87
CA CYS A 236 -0.29 -3.81 14.77
C CYS A 236 0.02 -5.01 13.86
N ILE A 237 1.28 -5.49 13.82
CA ILE A 237 1.73 -6.59 12.96
C ILE A 237 1.84 -7.97 13.66
N GLN A 238 2.14 -7.96 14.94
CA GLN A 238 2.35 -9.11 15.79
C GLN A 238 1.07 -9.40 16.54
N LEU A 239 0.85 -10.68 16.78
CA LEU A 239 -0.31 -11.21 17.47
C LEU A 239 -0.54 -10.44 18.77
N PRO A 240 -1.74 -9.88 19.01
CA PRO A 240 -3.02 -10.26 18.37
C PRO A 240 -3.61 -9.30 17.31
N HIS A 241 -2.91 -8.26 16.81
CA HIS A 241 -3.60 -7.17 16.06
C HIS A 241 -3.46 -7.13 14.52
N VAL A 242 -2.74 -8.05 13.86
CA VAL A 242 -2.96 -8.29 12.41
C VAL A 242 -4.10 -9.23 12.23
N LEU A 243 -5.09 -8.78 11.49
CA LEU A 243 -6.19 -9.64 11.08
C LEU A 243 -5.81 -10.45 9.84
N LYS A 244 -5.15 -9.83 8.84
CA LYS A 244 -4.70 -10.51 7.60
C LYS A 244 -3.41 -9.93 6.99
N THR A 245 -2.51 -10.77 6.49
CA THR A 245 -1.36 -10.33 5.67
C THR A 245 -0.92 -11.34 4.61
N ASN A 246 -0.56 -10.83 3.42
CA ASN A 246 -0.01 -11.61 2.32
C ASN A 246 1.52 -11.73 2.33
N PHE A 247 2.21 -11.18 3.34
CA PHE A 247 3.68 -11.09 3.40
C PHE A 247 4.41 -12.42 3.11
N TYR A 248 3.85 -13.54 3.59
CA TYR A 248 4.43 -14.87 3.44
C TYR A 248 3.98 -15.65 2.20
N GLN A 249 3.09 -15.09 1.37
CA GLN A 249 2.70 -15.69 0.10
C GLN A 249 3.86 -15.59 -0.91
N LEU A 250 4.01 -16.57 -1.80
CA LEU A 250 5.14 -16.61 -2.74
C LEU A 250 4.87 -15.84 -4.03
N THR A 251 3.66 -15.98 -4.57
CA THR A 251 3.27 -15.27 -5.80
C THR A 251 2.44 -14.06 -5.40
N LYS A 252 3.09 -12.90 -5.35
CA LYS A 252 2.49 -11.61 -5.00
C LYS A 252 3.24 -10.48 -5.70
N VAL A 253 2.54 -9.39 -6.01
CA VAL A 253 3.12 -8.21 -6.67
C VAL A 253 3.35 -7.04 -5.71
N ALA A 254 2.60 -6.99 -4.62
CA ALA A 254 2.72 -5.99 -3.57
C ALA A 254 2.37 -6.62 -2.21
N LEU A 255 2.82 -5.95 -1.15
CA LEU A 255 2.53 -6.33 0.22
C LEU A 255 1.23 -5.69 0.67
N SER A 256 0.45 -6.41 1.47
CA SER A 256 -0.85 -5.96 1.93
C SER A 256 -1.07 -6.41 3.37
N PHE A 257 -1.59 -5.48 4.17
CA PHE A 257 -1.79 -5.64 5.60
C PHE A 257 -3.18 -5.12 5.99
N ARG A 258 -3.95 -5.95 6.70
CA ARG A 258 -5.19 -5.55 7.38
C ARG A 258 -4.86 -5.23 8.84
N LEU A 259 -4.82 -3.93 9.14
CA LEU A 259 -4.42 -3.38 10.43
C LEU A 259 -5.64 -3.00 11.28
N VAL A 260 -5.57 -3.26 12.59
CA VAL A 260 -6.53 -2.76 13.56
C VAL A 260 -6.21 -1.28 13.86
N PRO A 261 -7.18 -0.36 13.75
CA PRO A 261 -6.93 1.08 13.87
C PRO A 261 -6.80 1.60 15.32
N ASP A 262 -6.58 0.73 16.31
CA ASP A 262 -6.53 1.10 17.74
C ASP A 262 -5.36 2.02 18.10
N PHE A 263 -4.33 2.07 17.26
CA PHE A 263 -3.19 2.97 17.41
C PHE A 263 -3.49 4.43 17.05
N LEU A 264 -4.62 4.69 16.38
CA LEU A 264 -4.99 6.05 15.97
C LEU A 264 -5.46 6.86 17.20
N PRO A 265 -4.93 8.08 17.41
CA PRO A 265 -5.34 8.89 18.56
C PRO A 265 -6.80 9.34 18.42
N GLU A 266 -7.59 9.16 19.48
CA GLU A 266 -9.02 9.51 19.52
C GLU A 266 -9.27 11.00 19.25
N VAL A 267 -8.29 11.83 19.57
CA VAL A 267 -8.33 13.28 19.35
C VAL A 267 -8.32 13.65 17.87
N GLU A 268 -7.63 12.87 17.04
CA GLU A 268 -7.61 13.08 15.60
C GLU A 268 -8.73 12.32 14.89
N TYR A 269 -9.08 11.15 15.41
CA TYR A 269 -10.06 10.23 14.83
C TYR A 269 -11.19 9.98 15.83
N PRO A 270 -12.11 10.94 16.02
CA PRO A 270 -13.20 10.82 16.99
C PRO A 270 -14.11 9.64 16.66
N LYS A 271 -14.25 9.32 15.37
CA LYS A 271 -14.88 8.10 14.89
C LYS A 271 -13.79 7.12 14.50
N LYS A 272 -13.56 6.11 15.33
CA LYS A 272 -12.60 5.04 15.05
C LYS A 272 -13.00 4.30 13.75
N PRO A 273 -12.07 4.11 12.81
CA PRO A 273 -12.30 3.23 11.68
C PRO A 273 -12.62 1.80 12.15
N PHE A 274 -13.42 1.08 11.39
CA PHE A 274 -13.60 -0.36 11.55
C PHE A 274 -12.38 -1.13 11.06
N GLY A 275 -11.73 -0.60 10.02
CA GLY A 275 -10.59 -1.26 9.43
C GLY A 275 -9.71 -0.39 8.57
N MET A 276 -8.42 -0.72 8.57
CA MET A 276 -7.44 -0.11 7.70
C MET A 276 -6.71 -1.18 6.90
N PHE A 277 -6.62 -0.97 5.59
CA PHE A 277 -5.80 -1.76 4.69
C PHE A 277 -4.64 -0.91 4.23
N PHE A 278 -3.44 -1.44 4.41
CA PHE A 278 -2.19 -0.81 4.02
C PHE A 278 -1.52 -1.67 2.96
N ILE A 279 -1.33 -1.12 1.77
CA ILE A 279 -0.78 -1.81 0.62
C ILE A 279 0.49 -1.07 0.16
N ILE A 280 1.57 -1.81 -0.05
CA ILE A 280 2.86 -1.27 -0.50
C ILE A 280 3.33 -2.06 -1.72
N GLY A 281 3.43 -1.39 -2.85
CA GLY A 281 4.11 -1.91 -4.05
C GLY A 281 5.39 -1.14 -4.32
N GLY A 282 6.22 -1.63 -5.24
CA GLY A 282 7.46 -0.96 -5.64
C GLY A 282 7.24 0.46 -6.18
N GLU A 283 6.12 0.69 -6.87
CA GLU A 283 5.82 1.95 -7.57
C GLU A 283 4.68 2.76 -6.92
N PHE A 284 3.98 2.20 -5.94
CA PHE A 284 2.80 2.82 -5.34
C PHE A 284 2.66 2.51 -3.86
N ARG A 285 1.94 3.37 -3.16
CA ARG A 285 1.54 3.20 -1.76
C ARG A 285 0.04 3.41 -1.69
N GLY A 286 -0.67 2.47 -1.09
CA GLY A 286 -2.12 2.45 -1.06
C GLY A 286 -2.66 2.34 0.36
N PHE A 287 -3.67 3.14 0.67
CA PHE A 287 -4.41 3.09 1.93
C PHE A 287 -5.89 2.96 1.62
N HIS A 288 -6.57 2.05 2.32
CA HIS A 288 -8.03 1.98 2.29
C HIS A 288 -8.56 1.94 3.72
N ILE A 289 -9.35 2.95 4.07
CA ILE A 289 -9.91 3.14 5.40
C ILE A 289 -11.40 2.89 5.34
N ARG A 290 -11.88 2.06 6.26
CA ARG A 290 -13.26 1.59 6.31
C ARG A 290 -13.85 1.89 7.68
N PHE A 291 -14.97 2.62 7.74
CA PHE A 291 -15.62 3.06 8.99
C PHE A 291 -16.77 2.18 9.48
N ARG A 292 -17.22 1.20 8.68
CA ARG A 292 -18.29 0.25 9.02
C ARG A 292 -17.96 -1.11 8.45
N ASP A 293 -18.71 -2.15 8.81
CA ASP A 293 -18.48 -3.51 8.29
C ASP A 293 -18.86 -3.68 6.79
N VAL A 294 -19.67 -2.78 6.25
CA VAL A 294 -19.91 -2.72 4.80
C VAL A 294 -19.78 -1.27 4.41
N VAL A 295 -18.72 -0.93 3.67
CA VAL A 295 -18.46 0.41 3.16
C VAL A 295 -18.12 0.30 1.69
N ARG A 296 -18.70 1.24 0.93
CA ARG A 296 -18.41 1.50 -0.46
C ARG A 296 -17.56 2.77 -0.48
N GLY A 297 -16.45 2.76 -1.21
CA GLY A 297 -15.57 3.93 -1.30
C GLY A 297 -14.87 3.99 -2.65
N GLY A 298 -14.68 5.21 -3.14
CA GLY A 298 -13.90 5.47 -4.35
C GLY A 298 -12.44 5.01 -4.18
N ILE A 299 -11.85 4.46 -5.25
CA ILE A 299 -10.38 4.35 -5.35
C ILE A 299 -9.90 5.54 -6.16
N ARG A 300 -9.11 6.41 -5.54
CA ARG A 300 -8.44 7.52 -6.21
C ARG A 300 -6.97 7.21 -6.46
N ILE A 301 -6.46 7.61 -7.62
CA ILE A 301 -5.02 7.53 -7.93
C ILE A 301 -4.46 8.93 -8.03
N VAL A 302 -3.45 9.22 -7.22
CA VAL A 302 -2.72 10.49 -7.27
C VAL A 302 -1.31 10.19 -7.78
N MET A 303 -1.01 10.66 -8.99
CA MET A 303 0.32 10.53 -9.60
C MET A 303 1.15 11.76 -9.31
N LEU A 304 2.42 11.55 -8.96
CA LEU A 304 3.38 12.65 -8.82
C LEU A 304 3.78 13.15 -10.21
N ARG A 305 3.63 14.46 -10.46
CA ARG A 305 3.92 15.12 -11.75
C ARG A 305 5.38 14.96 -12.22
N ASN A 306 6.31 14.68 -11.30
CA ASN A 306 7.75 14.52 -11.56
C ASN A 306 8.22 13.04 -11.53
N SER A 307 7.36 12.06 -11.80
CA SER A 307 7.82 10.67 -11.80
C SER A 307 8.69 10.39 -13.04
N GLU A 308 10.01 10.55 -12.89
CA GLU A 308 11.03 9.95 -13.79
C GLU A 308 10.86 8.42 -13.92
N LEU A 309 10.03 7.82 -13.04
CA LEU A 309 9.76 6.39 -12.95
C LEU A 309 8.94 5.80 -14.11
N GLY A 310 8.31 6.61 -14.98
CA GLY A 310 7.55 6.09 -16.12
C GLY A 310 6.39 5.14 -15.77
N SER A 311 5.95 5.14 -14.50
CA SER A 311 4.94 4.19 -14.01
C SER A 311 3.56 4.52 -14.60
N SER A 312 2.95 3.52 -15.25
CA SER A 312 1.58 3.61 -15.77
C SER A 312 0.56 3.64 -14.62
N PRO A 313 -0.34 4.64 -14.54
CA PRO A 313 -1.39 4.68 -13.52
C PRO A 313 -2.25 3.42 -13.52
N ARG A 314 -2.55 2.90 -14.72
CA ARG A 314 -3.28 1.66 -14.91
C ARG A 314 -2.54 0.47 -14.34
N LEU A 315 -1.23 0.33 -14.60
CA LEU A 315 -0.45 -0.75 -14.03
C LEU A 315 -0.42 -0.70 -12.49
N CYS A 316 -0.29 0.50 -11.90
CA CYS A 316 -0.37 0.67 -10.45
C CYS A 316 -1.74 0.24 -9.89
N PHE A 317 -2.83 0.60 -10.57
CA PHE A 317 -4.18 0.15 -10.21
C PHE A 317 -4.32 -1.37 -10.28
N GLU A 318 -3.87 -1.98 -11.37
CA GLU A 318 -3.94 -3.43 -11.57
C GLU A 318 -3.17 -4.18 -10.48
N LYS A 319 -1.95 -3.72 -10.16
CA LYS A 319 -1.13 -4.27 -9.07
C LYS A 319 -1.77 -4.07 -7.69
N TYR A 320 -2.38 -2.90 -7.44
CA TYR A 320 -3.09 -2.61 -6.19
C TYR A 320 -4.28 -3.55 -5.99
N VAL A 321 -5.13 -3.69 -7.01
CA VAL A 321 -6.31 -4.57 -6.98
C VAL A 321 -5.88 -6.03 -6.79
N ASP A 322 -4.85 -6.51 -7.49
CA ASP A 322 -4.34 -7.87 -7.31
C ASP A 322 -3.87 -8.12 -5.86
N ALA A 323 -3.17 -7.16 -5.27
CA ALA A 323 -2.70 -7.24 -3.89
C ALA A 323 -3.84 -7.26 -2.87
N VAL A 324 -4.89 -6.46 -3.09
CA VAL A 324 -6.11 -6.49 -2.28
C VAL A 324 -6.81 -7.85 -2.41
N ILE A 325 -6.99 -8.37 -3.63
CA ILE A 325 -7.62 -9.68 -3.85
C ILE A 325 -6.86 -10.79 -3.11
N ASN A 326 -5.53 -10.72 -3.04
CA ASN A 326 -4.71 -11.67 -2.30
C ASN A 326 -5.01 -11.69 -0.78
N LEU A 327 -5.59 -10.62 -0.21
CA LEU A 327 -6.11 -10.59 1.16
C LEU A 327 -7.53 -11.13 1.28
N LEU A 328 -8.36 -10.97 0.25
CA LEU A 328 -9.78 -11.34 0.28
C LEU A 328 -10.00 -12.82 -0.06
N ILE A 329 -9.23 -13.36 -0.99
CA ILE A 329 -9.31 -14.76 -1.41
C ILE A 329 -8.18 -15.53 -0.71
N PRO A 330 -8.50 -16.55 0.11
CA PRO A 330 -7.48 -17.43 0.66
C PRO A 330 -6.77 -18.17 -0.49
N GLY A 331 -5.48 -17.88 -0.67
CA GLY A 331 -4.70 -18.44 -1.77
C GLY A 331 -4.68 -19.97 -1.75
N GLN A 332 -5.12 -20.60 -2.85
CA GLN A 332 -4.95 -22.03 -3.09
C GLN A 332 -3.70 -22.25 -3.94
N SER A 333 -2.54 -22.41 -3.29
CA SER A 333 -1.32 -22.86 -3.97
C SER A 333 -1.24 -24.38 -3.90
N PRO A 334 -1.33 -25.14 -5.02
CA PRO A 334 -1.45 -26.60 -5.01
C PRO A 334 -0.27 -27.36 -4.36
N ARG A 335 0.86 -26.70 -4.09
CA ARG A 335 2.09 -27.36 -3.60
C ARG A 335 2.75 -26.73 -2.37
N ILE A 336 2.30 -25.57 -1.88
CA ILE A 336 2.95 -24.88 -0.74
C ILE A 336 1.91 -24.45 0.29
N LYS A 337 1.94 -25.12 1.46
CA LYS A 337 1.02 -24.96 2.61
C LYS A 337 1.03 -23.59 3.31
N LYS A 338 1.78 -22.59 2.85
CA LYS A 338 1.77 -21.26 3.48
C LYS A 338 0.68 -20.39 2.86
N CYS A 339 -0.52 -20.57 3.40
CA CYS A 339 -1.67 -19.73 3.16
C CYS A 339 -1.44 -18.30 3.66
N LEU A 340 -2.30 -17.39 3.19
CA LEU A 340 -2.55 -16.10 3.84
C LEU A 340 -2.58 -16.29 5.37
N ILE A 341 -1.84 -15.47 6.12
CA ILE A 341 -2.05 -15.45 7.57
C ILE A 341 -3.35 -14.69 7.79
N ASP A 342 -4.42 -15.42 8.10
CA ASP A 342 -5.74 -14.89 8.44
C ASP A 342 -6.06 -15.25 9.89
N LEU A 343 -5.89 -14.26 10.76
CA LEU A 343 -6.22 -14.32 12.18
C LEU A 343 -7.61 -13.72 12.45
N TYR A 344 -8.25 -13.11 11.44
CA TYR A 344 -9.62 -12.61 11.54
C TYR A 344 -10.64 -13.75 11.56
N GLY A 345 -10.37 -14.80 10.77
CA GLY A 345 -11.22 -16.00 10.69
C GLY A 345 -12.61 -15.75 10.12
N LYS A 346 -12.88 -14.54 9.59
CA LYS A 346 -14.15 -14.16 8.97
C LYS A 346 -13.95 -13.75 7.51
N PRO A 347 -14.93 -14.01 6.63
CA PRO A 347 -14.91 -13.49 5.27
C PRO A 347 -14.94 -11.97 5.32
N GLU A 348 -14.06 -11.34 4.55
CA GLU A 348 -14.00 -9.89 4.43
C GLU A 348 -14.29 -9.53 2.97
N LEU A 349 -15.16 -8.55 2.75
CA LEU A 349 -15.54 -8.05 1.43
C LEU A 349 -15.23 -6.56 1.34
N LEU A 350 -14.72 -6.15 0.17
CA LEU A 350 -14.48 -4.75 -0.16
C LEU A 350 -15.29 -4.37 -1.39
N PHE A 351 -15.78 -3.14 -1.39
CA PHE A 351 -16.61 -2.58 -2.45
C PHE A 351 -15.98 -1.26 -2.89
N PHE A 352 -15.43 -1.26 -4.09
CA PHE A 352 -14.75 -0.11 -4.65
C PHE A 352 -15.67 0.64 -5.62
N GLY A 353 -15.67 1.96 -5.54
CA GLY A 353 -16.25 2.84 -6.54
C GLY A 353 -15.14 3.46 -7.40
N PRO A 354 -15.49 3.97 -8.59
CA PRO A 354 -14.62 4.85 -9.33
C PRO A 354 -14.41 6.17 -8.58
N ASP A 355 -13.27 6.79 -8.83
CA ASP A 355 -12.90 8.13 -8.38
C ASP A 355 -11.91 8.72 -9.41
N GLU A 356 -11.33 9.88 -9.13
CA GLU A 356 -10.35 10.53 -9.99
C GLU A 356 -9.25 9.55 -10.44
N GLY A 357 -9.13 9.37 -11.76
CA GLY A 357 -8.12 8.54 -12.40
C GLY A 357 -8.38 7.03 -12.39
N THR A 358 -9.58 6.55 -12.05
CA THR A 358 -9.89 5.09 -12.02
C THR A 358 -11.16 4.66 -12.74
N VAL A 359 -11.93 5.60 -13.29
CA VAL A 359 -13.24 5.37 -13.92
C VAL A 359 -13.24 4.22 -14.94
N ASP A 360 -12.29 4.24 -15.87
CA ASP A 360 -12.17 3.30 -16.99
C ASP A 360 -11.67 1.90 -16.57
N MET A 361 -11.26 1.72 -15.31
CA MET A 361 -10.61 0.50 -14.83
C MET A 361 -11.53 -0.39 -13.98
N MET A 362 -12.74 0.07 -13.64
CA MET A 362 -13.68 -0.65 -12.77
C MET A 362 -14.14 -1.99 -13.37
N ASP A 363 -14.33 -2.03 -14.69
CA ASP A 363 -14.72 -3.24 -15.42
C ASP A 363 -13.63 -4.30 -15.36
N TRP A 364 -12.39 -3.89 -15.61
CA TRP A 364 -11.23 -4.76 -15.52
C TRP A 364 -11.08 -5.34 -14.12
N ALA A 365 -11.22 -4.53 -13.07
CA ALA A 365 -11.08 -4.99 -11.69
C ALA A 365 -12.14 -6.05 -11.31
N ALA A 366 -13.39 -5.91 -11.75
CA ALA A 366 -14.42 -6.92 -11.52
C ALA A 366 -14.14 -8.22 -12.28
N LEU A 367 -13.73 -8.13 -13.55
CA LEU A 367 -13.41 -9.30 -14.38
C LEU A 367 -12.15 -10.03 -13.89
N HIS A 368 -11.12 -9.29 -13.46
CA HIS A 368 -9.92 -9.85 -12.84
C HIS A 368 -10.27 -10.60 -11.56
N THR A 369 -11.11 -10.00 -10.72
CA THR A 369 -11.61 -10.65 -9.48
C THR A 369 -12.35 -11.95 -9.78
N ARG A 370 -13.16 -11.99 -10.84
CA ARG A 370 -13.81 -13.22 -11.31
C ARG A 370 -12.79 -14.27 -11.74
N ALA A 371 -11.79 -13.89 -12.53
CA ALA A 371 -10.74 -14.80 -13.01
C ALA A 371 -9.89 -15.36 -11.86
N ARG A 372 -9.75 -14.62 -10.76
CA ARG A 372 -9.06 -15.04 -9.53
C ARG A 372 -9.88 -15.98 -8.63
N GLY A 373 -11.11 -16.32 -9.02
CA GLY A 373 -11.93 -17.32 -8.33
C GLY A 373 -12.98 -16.78 -7.35
N ALA A 374 -13.28 -15.47 -7.35
CA ALA A 374 -14.31 -14.87 -6.50
C ALA A 374 -15.74 -15.01 -7.08
N GLU A 375 -16.15 -16.23 -7.43
CA GLU A 375 -17.39 -16.50 -8.18
C GLU A 375 -18.66 -15.92 -7.54
N THR A 376 -18.71 -15.85 -6.21
CA THR A 376 -19.91 -15.43 -5.47
C THR A 376 -20.06 -13.92 -5.32
N TRP A 377 -18.98 -13.13 -5.44
CA TRP A 377 -19.02 -11.70 -5.11
C TRP A 377 -18.30 -10.78 -6.10
N TRP A 378 -17.64 -11.30 -7.14
CA TRP A 378 -16.89 -10.50 -8.13
C TRP A 378 -17.69 -9.33 -8.74
N LYS A 379 -18.99 -9.51 -9.00
CA LYS A 379 -19.84 -8.44 -9.56
C LYS A 379 -19.97 -7.23 -8.64
N SER A 380 -19.96 -7.47 -7.34
CA SER A 380 -20.13 -6.43 -6.32
C SER A 380 -18.80 -5.79 -5.93
N PHE A 381 -17.67 -6.38 -6.31
CA PHE A 381 -16.34 -5.90 -5.93
C PHE A 381 -16.09 -4.45 -6.38
N THR A 382 -16.52 -4.09 -7.59
CA THR A 382 -16.50 -2.70 -8.08
C THR A 382 -17.90 -2.20 -8.42
N MET A 383 -18.11 -0.90 -8.35
CA MET A 383 -19.29 -0.14 -8.80
C MET A 383 -18.89 0.77 -9.97
N GLY A 384 -19.83 1.49 -10.58
CA GLY A 384 -19.51 2.35 -11.72
C GLY A 384 -19.08 1.59 -12.98
N LYS A 385 -19.59 0.36 -13.16
CA LYS A 385 -19.23 -0.52 -14.29
C LYS A 385 -20.08 -0.24 -15.52
N SER A 386 -19.60 -0.64 -16.70
CA SER A 386 -20.35 -0.48 -17.94
C SER A 386 -21.69 -1.24 -17.92
N THR A 387 -22.73 -0.56 -18.41
CA THR A 387 -24.10 -1.08 -18.48
C THR A 387 -24.19 -2.26 -19.44
N GLU A 388 -23.53 -2.15 -20.60
CA GLU A 388 -23.62 -3.11 -21.70
C GLU A 388 -22.97 -4.46 -21.39
N THR A 389 -21.78 -4.45 -20.77
CA THR A 389 -21.00 -5.68 -20.58
C THR A 389 -21.17 -6.31 -19.20
N LEU A 390 -21.38 -5.48 -18.17
CA LEU A 390 -21.39 -5.92 -16.77
C LEU A 390 -22.68 -5.57 -16.02
N SER A 391 -23.68 -5.03 -16.72
CA SER A 391 -24.95 -4.57 -16.14
C SER A 391 -24.76 -3.60 -14.96
N GLY A 392 -23.72 -2.75 -15.06
CA GLY A 392 -23.45 -1.70 -14.09
C GLY A 392 -24.27 -0.43 -14.35
N ILE A 393 -24.01 0.58 -13.51
CA ILE A 393 -24.52 1.96 -13.69
C ILE A 393 -23.29 2.86 -13.67
N LEU A 394 -23.02 3.52 -14.79
CA LEU A 394 -21.90 4.44 -14.95
C LEU A 394 -22.18 5.77 -14.24
N HIS A 395 -21.34 6.12 -13.27
CA HIS A 395 -21.56 7.29 -12.41
C HIS A 395 -21.41 8.64 -13.13
N ASP A 396 -20.46 8.71 -14.05
CA ASP A 396 -20.10 9.81 -14.93
C ASP A 396 -21.18 10.05 -15.98
N GLN A 397 -21.64 8.99 -16.67
CA GLN A 397 -22.69 9.11 -17.68
C GLN A 397 -23.99 9.69 -17.11
N PHE A 398 -24.36 9.31 -15.89
CA PHE A 398 -25.58 9.78 -15.24
C PHE A 398 -25.37 11.01 -14.35
N GLY A 399 -24.14 11.55 -14.26
CA GLY A 399 -23.81 12.75 -13.47
C GLY A 399 -24.35 12.68 -12.04
N MET A 400 -24.28 11.52 -11.38
CA MET A 400 -25.04 11.28 -10.15
C MET A 400 -24.64 12.25 -9.03
N THR A 401 -23.34 12.54 -8.87
CA THR A 401 -22.83 13.48 -7.86
C THR A 401 -23.26 14.90 -8.21
N SER A 402 -23.00 15.29 -9.46
CA SER A 402 -23.35 16.57 -10.06
C SER A 402 -24.81 16.96 -9.89
N LEU A 403 -25.72 16.10 -10.34
CA LEU A 403 -27.15 16.30 -10.25
C LEU A 403 -27.62 16.32 -8.79
N SER A 404 -27.02 15.51 -7.92
CA SER A 404 -27.38 15.51 -6.49
C SER A 404 -26.99 16.82 -5.80
N ILE A 405 -25.80 17.35 -6.09
CA ILE A 405 -25.36 18.66 -5.58
C ILE A 405 -26.28 19.76 -6.09
N GLN A 406 -26.61 19.75 -7.38
CA GLN A 406 -27.53 20.71 -7.97
C GLN A 406 -28.90 20.69 -7.29
N GLN A 407 -29.50 19.50 -7.08
CA GLN A 407 -30.78 19.37 -6.37
C GLN A 407 -30.70 19.88 -4.93
N TYR A 408 -29.58 19.63 -4.24
CA TYR A 408 -29.37 20.15 -2.89
C TYR A 408 -29.31 21.68 -2.87
N VAL A 409 -28.58 22.28 -3.81
CA VAL A 409 -28.48 23.74 -3.97
C VAL A 409 -29.85 24.37 -4.30
N LEU A 410 -30.62 23.78 -5.21
CA LEU A 410 -31.99 24.22 -5.52
C LEU A 410 -32.91 24.16 -4.29
N GLY A 411 -32.76 23.13 -3.45
CA GLY A 411 -33.45 23.03 -2.17
C GLY A 411 -33.13 24.19 -1.22
N ILE A 412 -31.86 24.59 -1.15
CA ILE A 412 -31.42 25.75 -0.37
C ILE A 412 -32.04 27.04 -0.93
N TYR A 413 -32.01 27.23 -2.25
CA TYR A 413 -32.61 28.42 -2.89
C TYR A 413 -34.09 28.52 -2.56
N LYS A 414 -34.83 27.41 -2.66
CA LYS A 414 -36.25 27.35 -2.31
C LYS A 414 -36.50 27.69 -0.85
N GLN A 415 -35.68 27.19 0.08
CA GLN A 415 -35.83 27.45 1.51
C GLN A 415 -35.53 28.91 1.87
N LEU A 416 -34.59 29.54 1.16
CA LEU A 416 -34.19 30.93 1.37
C LEU A 416 -35.00 31.93 0.52
N GLY A 417 -35.91 31.45 -0.34
CA GLY A 417 -36.69 32.31 -1.25
C GLY A 417 -35.85 32.98 -2.35
N LEU A 418 -34.70 32.40 -2.70
CA LEU A 418 -33.80 32.92 -3.71
C LEU A 418 -34.15 32.38 -5.10
N ARG A 419 -33.88 33.17 -6.14
CA ARG A 419 -34.00 32.75 -7.54
C ARG A 419 -32.64 32.39 -8.07
N GLU A 420 -32.51 31.22 -8.68
CA GLU A 420 -31.27 30.69 -9.27
C GLU A 420 -30.57 31.71 -10.19
N LYS A 421 -31.34 32.39 -11.04
CA LYS A 421 -30.84 33.42 -11.99
C LYS A 421 -30.15 34.62 -11.35
N ASP A 422 -30.44 34.91 -10.08
CA ASP A 422 -29.88 36.06 -9.37
C ASP A 422 -28.58 35.70 -8.62
N ILE A 423 -28.20 34.42 -8.61
CA ILE A 423 -27.05 33.90 -7.85
C ILE A 423 -25.89 33.64 -8.80
N THR A 424 -24.72 34.12 -8.40
CA THR A 424 -23.46 33.84 -9.10
C THR A 424 -22.78 32.62 -8.49
N LYS A 425 -22.31 31.71 -9.34
CA LYS A 425 -21.59 30.49 -8.95
C LYS A 425 -20.10 30.63 -9.26
N VAL A 426 -19.26 30.22 -8.31
CA VAL A 426 -17.83 29.99 -8.52
C VAL A 426 -17.59 28.50 -8.32
N GLN A 427 -16.87 27.88 -9.24
CA GLN A 427 -16.64 26.45 -9.25
C GLN A 427 -15.14 26.12 -9.19
N THR A 428 -14.82 25.09 -8.43
CA THR A 428 -13.47 24.51 -8.36
C THR A 428 -13.56 23.06 -8.84
N GLY A 429 -12.76 22.69 -9.85
CA GLY A 429 -12.86 21.46 -10.64
C GLY A 429 -13.36 21.76 -12.06
N GLY A 430 -12.61 21.32 -13.08
CA GLY A 430 -12.84 21.64 -14.49
C GLY A 430 -13.76 20.66 -15.24
N PRO A 431 -14.18 21.00 -16.47
CA PRO A 431 -15.07 20.16 -17.31
C PRO A 431 -14.48 18.80 -17.70
N ALA A 432 -13.16 18.72 -17.77
CA ALA A 432 -12.43 17.50 -18.13
C ALA A 432 -12.61 16.36 -17.09
N ASP A 433 -12.98 16.67 -15.85
CA ASP A 433 -13.16 15.69 -14.78
C ASP A 433 -14.58 15.06 -14.75
N GLY A 434 -15.44 15.39 -15.72
CA GLY A 434 -16.64 14.62 -16.05
C GLY A 434 -17.81 14.66 -15.05
N ASP A 435 -17.69 15.37 -13.93
CA ASP A 435 -18.73 15.49 -12.90
C ASP A 435 -18.98 16.97 -12.58
N LEU A 436 -19.38 17.75 -13.59
CA LEU A 436 -19.86 19.12 -13.41
C LEU A 436 -21.38 19.14 -13.11
N GLY A 437 -21.74 19.43 -11.87
CA GLY A 437 -23.10 19.81 -11.48
C GLY A 437 -23.45 21.20 -11.98
N SER A 438 -23.53 21.38 -13.30
CA SER A 438 -23.95 22.62 -13.95
C SER A 438 -25.40 22.53 -14.44
N SER A 439 -26.21 23.49 -14.01
CA SER A 439 -27.53 23.79 -14.54
C SER A 439 -27.39 24.77 -15.71
N ASP A 440 -28.16 24.62 -16.79
CA ASP A 440 -28.22 25.61 -17.88
C ASP A 440 -28.71 27.01 -17.40
N SER A 441 -29.31 27.08 -16.22
CA SER A 441 -29.84 28.30 -15.61
C SER A 441 -28.93 28.97 -14.58
N ASP A 442 -27.78 28.37 -14.25
CA ASP A 442 -26.84 28.94 -13.27
C ASP A 442 -25.90 29.97 -13.92
N LYS A 443 -25.66 31.09 -13.25
CA LYS A 443 -24.67 32.08 -13.69
C LYS A 443 -23.28 31.75 -13.12
N THR A 444 -22.51 30.91 -13.82
CA THR A 444 -21.13 30.56 -13.44
C THR A 444 -20.17 31.68 -13.84
N ILE A 445 -19.55 32.35 -12.87
CA ILE A 445 -18.66 33.51 -13.12
C ILE A 445 -17.16 33.17 -13.04
N ALA A 446 -16.80 32.04 -12.45
CA ALA A 446 -15.43 31.58 -12.40
C ALA A 446 -15.35 30.06 -12.27
N VAL A 447 -14.39 29.46 -12.99
CA VAL A 447 -14.02 28.05 -12.91
C VAL A 447 -12.53 27.97 -12.62
N ILE A 448 -12.17 27.23 -11.58
CA ILE A 448 -10.79 27.03 -11.12
C ILE A 448 -10.46 25.56 -11.31
N ASP A 449 -9.46 25.25 -12.11
CA ASP A 449 -8.97 23.89 -12.33
C ASP A 449 -7.45 23.80 -12.12
N SER A 450 -6.93 22.58 -12.05
CA SER A 450 -5.50 22.26 -12.03
C SER A 450 -4.71 22.86 -13.20
N SER A 451 -5.38 23.17 -14.31
CA SER A 451 -4.83 23.81 -15.51
C SER A 451 -4.80 25.35 -15.45
N GLY A 452 -5.66 25.99 -14.66
CA GLY A 452 -5.76 27.45 -14.59
C GLY A 452 -7.08 27.96 -14.01
N VAL A 453 -7.28 29.28 -14.10
CA VAL A 453 -8.50 29.96 -13.65
C VAL A 453 -9.12 30.71 -14.82
N LEU A 454 -10.39 30.41 -15.10
CA LEU A 454 -11.23 31.17 -16.02
C LEU A 454 -12.22 32.00 -15.20
N ALA A 455 -12.37 33.28 -15.52
CA ALA A 455 -13.32 34.16 -14.85
C ALA A 455 -13.97 35.11 -15.85
N ASP A 456 -15.30 35.15 -15.84
CA ASP A 456 -16.11 36.13 -16.55
C ASP A 456 -17.22 36.66 -15.63
N PRO A 457 -17.17 37.95 -15.23
CA PRO A 457 -18.24 38.59 -14.45
C PRO A 457 -19.61 38.59 -15.13
N ALA A 458 -19.65 38.51 -16.47
CA ALA A 458 -20.87 38.41 -17.25
C ALA A 458 -21.49 37.01 -17.22
N GLY A 459 -20.73 35.99 -16.81
CA GLY A 459 -21.10 34.58 -16.86
C GLY A 459 -20.35 33.87 -17.99
N ILE A 460 -19.81 32.69 -17.69
CA ILE A 460 -19.09 31.84 -18.64
C ILE A 460 -20.12 31.08 -19.49
N ASP A 461 -19.90 31.03 -20.80
CA ASP A 461 -20.70 30.20 -21.70
C ASP A 461 -20.34 28.73 -21.49
N HIS A 462 -21.34 27.92 -21.11
CA HIS A 462 -21.15 26.49 -20.85
C HIS A 462 -20.91 25.69 -22.13
N GLU A 463 -21.45 26.09 -23.28
CA GLU A 463 -21.25 25.38 -24.56
C GLU A 463 -19.84 25.61 -25.12
N GLU A 464 -19.23 26.78 -24.88
CA GLU A 464 -17.84 27.08 -25.29
C GLU A 464 -16.81 26.40 -24.37
N LEU A 465 -17.22 26.02 -23.16
CA LEU A 465 -16.34 25.47 -22.11
C LEU A 465 -16.08 23.96 -22.24
N ILE A 466 -16.99 23.20 -22.88
CA ILE A 466 -16.94 21.73 -23.07
C ILE A 466 -16.33 21.41 -24.42
#